data_AF-A0A8J2NQH3-F1
#
_entry.id   AF-A0A8J2NQH3-F1
#
_cell.length_a   1.000
_cell.length_b   1.000
_cell.length_c   1.000
_cell.angle_alpha   90.00
_cell.angle_beta   90.00
_cell.angle_gamma   90.00
#
_symmetry.space_group_name_H-M   'P 1'
#
loop_
_entity.id
_entity.type
_entity.pdbx_description
1 polymer ?
#
loop_
_entity_poly.entity_id
_entity_poly.type
_entity_poly.pdbx_seq_one_letter_code
_entity_poly.pdbx_strand_id
1 'polypeptide(L)'
;MAALKKFSVVHFMKDNTIEAVPSLWLNKKRSSCYFPPGSRSKLSKLRTGPTSEPDKESWENLVVKFKCTADTYQKASQQATHLQFTSTV
;
A
#
# COMPACT_ATOMS: atom_id res chain seq x y z
N MET A 1 -14.24 9.39 17.88
CA MET A 1 -13.57 8.14 17.43
C MET A 1 -12.63 8.50 16.31
N ALA A 2 -11.31 8.46 16.53
CA ALA A 2 -10.34 8.86 15.52
C ALA A 2 -10.50 7.95 14.28
N ALA A 3 -10.73 8.54 13.11
CA ALA A 3 -10.77 7.80 11.86
C ALA A 3 -9.40 7.13 11.67
N LEU A 4 -9.32 5.83 11.92
CA LEU A 4 -8.13 5.04 11.63
C LEU A 4 -7.87 5.18 10.14
N LYS A 5 -6.82 5.91 9.77
CA LYS A 5 -6.41 6.12 8.37
C LYS A 5 -6.29 4.78 7.66
N LYS A 6 -7.25 4.51 6.77
CA LYS A 6 -7.53 3.18 6.23
C LYS A 6 -6.52 2.72 5.19
N PHE A 7 -5.87 3.66 4.52
CA PHE A 7 -4.92 3.40 3.44
C PHE A 7 -3.58 4.08 3.68
N SER A 8 -2.52 3.45 3.19
CA SER A 8 -1.14 3.89 3.25
C SER A 8 -0.52 3.86 1.87
N VAL A 9 0.31 4.85 1.57
CA VAL A 9 1.13 4.90 0.36
C VAL A 9 2.52 4.43 0.71
N VAL A 10 2.97 3.42 -0.02
CA VAL A 10 4.24 2.72 0.24
C VAL A 10 5.04 2.66 -1.04
N HIS A 11 6.35 2.82 -0.91
CA HIS A 11 7.29 2.63 -2.00
C HIS A 11 7.91 1.24 -1.89
N PHE A 12 7.60 0.37 -2.85
CA PHE A 12 8.20 -0.95 -2.98
C PHE A 12 9.63 -0.82 -3.50
N MET A 13 10.60 -1.17 -2.65
CA MET A 13 12.02 -1.00 -2.96
C MET A 13 12.53 -1.99 -4.02
N LYS A 14 11.91 -3.18 -4.10
CA LYS A 14 12.27 -4.24 -5.05
C LYS A 14 11.98 -3.82 -6.50
N ASP A 15 10.82 -3.21 -6.73
CA ASP A 15 10.34 -2.85 -8.07
C ASP A 15 10.41 -1.32 -8.35
N ASN A 16 10.88 -0.53 -7.38
CA ASN A 16 10.91 0.94 -7.41
C ASN A 16 9.54 1.59 -7.75
N THR A 17 8.47 0.97 -7.25
CA THR A 17 7.08 1.38 -7.53
C THR A 17 6.37 1.87 -6.27
N ILE A 18 5.66 2.97 -6.37
CA ILE A 18 4.85 3.55 -5.30
C ILE A 18 3.39 3.14 -5.50
N GLU A 19 2.81 2.49 -4.49
CA GLU A 19 1.44 2.04 -4.54
C GLU A 19 0.66 2.37 -3.26
N ALA A 20 -0.64 2.56 -3.42
CA ALA A 20 -1.60 2.65 -2.33
C ALA A 20 -2.06 1.26 -1.87
N VAL A 21 -1.96 0.99 -0.58
CA VAL A 21 -2.35 -0.28 0.06
C VAL A 21 -3.19 -0.01 1.31
N PRO A 22 -4.04 -0.95 1.76
CA PRO A 22 -4.64 -0.87 3.08
C PRO A 22 -3.57 -0.80 4.17
N SER A 23 -3.77 0.04 5.18
CA SER A 23 -2.82 0.21 6.29
C SER A 23 -2.62 -1.08 7.08
N LEU A 24 -3.58 -2.01 7.03
CA LEU A 24 -3.52 -3.33 7.65
C LEU A 24 -2.48 -4.26 7.01
N TRP A 25 -2.08 -3.99 5.76
CA TRP A 25 -1.08 -4.81 5.06
C TRP A 25 0.34 -4.49 5.51
N LEU A 26 0.53 -3.33 6.15
CA LEU A 26 1.80 -2.93 6.74
C LEU A 26 2.04 -3.63 8.07
N ASN A 27 3.30 -3.95 8.32
CA ASN A 27 3.73 -4.34 9.65
C ASN A 27 3.64 -3.15 10.64
N LYS A 28 3.76 -3.43 11.95
CA LYS A 28 3.71 -2.40 13.00
C LYS A 28 4.77 -1.29 12.84
N LYS A 29 5.92 -1.61 12.24
CA LYS A 29 7.04 -0.69 12.01
C LYS A 29 6.90 0.10 10.69
N ARG A 30 5.89 -0.19 9.87
CA ARG A 30 5.68 0.34 8.51
C ARG A 30 6.91 0.21 7.60
N SER A 31 7.74 -0.79 7.84
CA SER A 31 8.97 -1.06 7.08
C SER A 31 8.81 -2.17 6.05
N SER A 32 7.72 -2.93 6.15
CA SER A 32 7.41 -4.02 5.25
C SER A 32 5.89 -4.14 5.07
N CYS A 33 5.49 -4.66 3.91
CA CYS A 33 4.11 -4.78 3.46
C CYS A 33 3.88 -6.18 2.93
N TYR A 34 2.86 -6.86 3.44
CA TYR A 34 2.38 -8.10 2.83
C TYR A 34 1.66 -7.76 1.54
N PHE A 35 2.14 -8.28 0.42
CA PHE A 35 1.57 -8.01 -0.89
C PHE A 35 1.27 -9.31 -1.63
N PRO A 36 0.06 -9.44 -2.19
CA PRO A 36 -0.36 -10.66 -2.87
C PRO A 36 0.49 -10.93 -4.12
N PRO A 37 0.90 -12.18 -4.35
CA PRO A 37 1.55 -12.59 -5.59
C PRO A 37 0.52 -12.59 -6.74
N GLY A 38 0.71 -11.75 -7.75
CA GLY A 38 -0.09 -11.80 -8.98
C GLY A 38 -0.35 -10.44 -9.65
N SER A 39 -0.98 -10.50 -10.82
CA SER A 39 -1.25 -9.33 -11.67
C SER A 39 -2.10 -8.28 -10.94
N ARG A 40 -1.59 -7.04 -10.91
CA ARG A 40 -2.17 -5.85 -10.25
C ARG A 40 -3.67 -5.64 -10.53
N SER A 41 -4.18 -6.12 -11.65
CA SER A 41 -5.59 -6.03 -12.07
C SER A 41 -6.56 -6.76 -11.11
N LYS A 42 -6.20 -7.95 -10.62
CA LYS A 42 -7.05 -8.72 -9.67
C LYS A 42 -7.02 -8.14 -8.26
N LEU A 43 -6.02 -7.32 -7.95
CA LEU A 43 -5.79 -6.74 -6.62
C LEU A 43 -6.63 -5.49 -6.34
N SER A 44 -7.23 -4.90 -7.38
CA SER A 44 -8.05 -3.69 -7.29
C SER A 44 -9.18 -3.78 -6.25
N LYS A 45 -9.84 -4.94 -6.11
CA LYS A 45 -10.89 -5.16 -5.11
C LYS A 45 -10.33 -5.30 -3.69
N LEU A 46 -9.20 -5.99 -3.53
CA LEU A 46 -8.56 -6.18 -2.23
C LEU A 46 -7.96 -4.88 -1.69
N ARG A 47 -7.37 -4.07 -2.58
CA ARG A 47 -6.73 -2.79 -2.25
C ARG A 47 -7.71 -1.68 -1.93
N THR A 48 -8.93 -1.74 -2.43
CA THR A 48 -9.99 -0.76 -2.14
C THR A 48 -10.74 -1.07 -0.85
N GLY A 49 -10.62 -2.30 -0.32
CA GLY A 49 -11.16 -2.71 0.96
C GLY A 49 -10.32 -2.19 2.14
N PRO A 50 -10.83 -1.31 3.00
CA PRO A 50 -10.08 -0.77 4.14
C PRO A 50 -9.86 -1.78 5.28
N THR A 51 -10.67 -2.84 5.29
CA THR A 51 -10.63 -3.95 6.27
C THR A 51 -10.07 -5.22 5.65
N SER A 52 -9.55 -5.17 4.43
CA SER A 52 -8.92 -6.33 3.81
C SER A 52 -7.66 -6.67 4.60
N GLU A 53 -7.68 -7.80 5.28
CA GLU A 53 -6.50 -8.31 5.99
C GLU A 53 -5.52 -8.97 5.00
N PRO A 54 -4.21 -8.89 5.28
CA PRO A 54 -3.24 -9.60 4.49
C PRO A 54 -3.23 -11.10 4.80
N ASP A 55 -3.20 -11.93 3.75
CA ASP A 55 -2.93 -13.37 3.90
C ASP A 55 -1.42 -13.57 4.10
N LYS A 56 -1.01 -13.79 5.34
CA LYS A 56 0.41 -13.90 5.71
C LYS A 56 1.06 -15.21 5.28
N GLU A 57 0.27 -16.20 4.86
CA GLU A 57 0.76 -17.51 4.42
C GLU A 57 1.03 -17.49 2.92
N SER A 58 0.16 -16.85 2.15
CA SER A 58 0.25 -16.79 0.69
C SER A 58 0.94 -15.53 0.16
N TRP A 59 0.98 -14.43 0.92
CA TRP A 59 1.49 -13.14 0.43
C TRP A 59 2.97 -12.94 0.74
N GLU A 60 3.70 -12.38 -0.23
CA GLU A 60 5.10 -12.05 -0.05
C GLU A 60 5.24 -10.81 0.85
N ASN A 61 6.12 -10.87 1.84
CA ASN A 61 6.43 -9.73 2.68
C ASN A 61 7.51 -8.89 2.01
N LEU A 62 7.10 -7.80 1.38
CA LEU A 62 7.96 -6.91 0.62
C LEU A 62 8.49 -5.78 1.48
N VAL A 63 9.77 -5.45 1.31
CA VAL A 63 10.38 -4.27 1.96
C VAL A 63 9.85 -3.01 1.30
N VAL A 64 9.31 -2.11 2.12
CA VAL A 64 8.73 -0.86 1.64
C VAL A 64 9.21 0.34 2.44
N LYS A 65 9.23 1.51 1.79
CA LYS A 65 9.31 2.80 2.47
C LYS A 65 7.93 3.41 2.57
N PHE A 66 7.42 3.53 3.79
CA PHE A 66 6.20 4.29 4.06
C PHE A 66 6.38 5.76 3.65
N LYS A 67 5.38 6.32 2.96
CA LYS A 67 5.38 7.72 2.53
C LYS A 67 4.31 8.53 3.26
N CYS A 68 3.05 8.13 3.11
CA CYS A 68 1.92 8.86 3.71
C CYS A 68 0.72 7.95 3.93
N THR A 69 -0.32 8.48 4.59
CA THR A 69 -1.60 7.80 4.85
C THR A 69 -2.75 8.61 4.29
N ALA A 70 -3.83 7.94 3.86
CA ALA A 70 -5.07 8.59 3.47
C ALA A 70 -6.31 7.84 3.98
N ASP A 71 -7.44 8.55 4.00
CA ASP A 71 -8.73 8.02 4.49
C ASP A 71 -9.42 7.14 3.43
N THR A 72 -9.17 7.43 2.15
CA THR A 72 -9.75 6.73 1.00
C THR A 72 -8.69 6.24 0.04
N TYR A 73 -8.97 5.12 -0.64
CA TYR A 73 -8.07 4.55 -1.64
C TYR A 73 -7.77 5.54 -2.78
N GLN A 74 -8.78 6.28 -3.25
CA GLN A 74 -8.61 7.24 -4.33
C GLN A 74 -7.60 8.34 -3.97
N LYS A 75 -7.68 8.90 -2.74
CA LYS A 75 -6.70 9.89 -2.27
C LYS A 75 -5.30 9.28 -2.16
N ALA A 76 -5.18 8.08 -1.59
CA ALA A 76 -3.90 7.38 -1.51
C ALA A 76 -3.31 7.10 -2.91
N SER A 77 -4.15 6.72 -3.88
CA SER A 77 -3.72 6.45 -5.25
C SER A 77 -3.24 7.71 -5.96
N GLN A 78 -3.96 8.83 -5.82
CA GLN A 78 -3.53 10.12 -6.38
C GLN A 78 -2.18 10.55 -5.80
N GLN A 79 -1.99 10.37 -4.49
CA GLN A 79 -0.72 10.65 -3.81
C GLN A 79 0.38 9.70 -4.28
N ALA A 80 0.10 8.42 -4.45
CA ALA A 80 1.05 7.44 -4.98
C ALA A 80 1.51 7.82 -6.38
N THR A 81 0.58 8.18 -7.26
CA THR A 81 0.89 8.66 -8.62
C THR A 81 1.74 9.93 -8.58
N HIS A 82 1.34 10.93 -7.79
CA HIS A 82 2.12 12.17 -7.64
C HIS A 82 3.55 11.89 -7.15
N LEU A 83 3.69 11.06 -6.11
CA LEU A 83 4.99 10.68 -5.55
C LEU A 83 5.85 9.85 -6.50
N GLN A 84 5.24 9.04 -7.37
CA GLN A 84 5.96 8.27 -8.38
C GLN A 84 6.64 9.22 -9.36
N PHE A 85 5.95 10.27 -9.80
CA PHE A 85 6.52 11.30 -10.67
C PHE A 85 7.63 12.09 -9.97
N THR A 86 7.44 12.50 -8.71
CA THR A 86 8.46 13.27 -7.98
C THR A 86 9.69 12.46 -7.57
N SER A 87 9.62 11.12 -7.55
CA SER A 87 10.77 10.27 -7.22
C SER A 87 11.73 10.04 -8.40
N THR A 88 11.43 10.62 -9.58
CA THR A 88 12.21 10.45 -10.82
C THR A 88 13.08 11.68 -11.18
N VAL A 89 13.32 12.58 -10.22
CA VAL A 89 14.19 13.77 -10.38
C VAL A 89 15.38 13.72 -9.44
#